data_AF-A0A419H1K5-F1
#
_entry.id   AF-A0A419H1K5-F1
#
_cell.length_a   1.000
_cell.length_b   1.000
_cell.length_c   1.000
_cell.angle_alpha   90.00
_cell.angle_beta   90.00
_cell.angle_gamma   90.00
#
_symmetry.space_group_name_H-M   'P 1'
#
loop_
_entity.id
_entity.type
_entity.pdbx_description
1 polymer ?
#
loop_
_entity_poly.entity_id
_entity_poly.type
_entity_poly.pdbx_seq_one_letter_code
_entity_poly.pdbx_strand_id
1 'polypeptide(L)'
;MSLNWIEEIEQPAKYLRGDAKIIMEDFGKETFIKLYSIFSKTPVHFSESHLISMKRAYIAKKYNGENISELARILDVSQRFVYDTIAMKFEKTKH
;
A
#
# COMPACT_ATOMS: atom_id res chain seq x y z
N MET A 1 21.27 8.45 -1.52
CA MET A 1 22.09 8.91 -2.67
C MET A 1 21.42 10.17 -3.21
N SER A 2 22.15 11.26 -3.48
CA SER A 2 21.53 12.45 -4.09
C SER A 2 21.30 12.19 -5.57
N LEU A 3 20.05 12.33 -6.03
CA LEU A 3 19.64 12.12 -7.42
C LEU A 3 19.19 13.43 -8.07
N ASN A 4 19.62 14.57 -7.54
CA ASN A 4 19.20 15.90 -7.98
C ASN A 4 19.62 16.21 -9.44
N TRP A 5 20.64 15.52 -9.96
CA TRP A 5 21.06 15.62 -11.37
C TRP A 5 19.95 15.26 -12.36
N ILE A 6 18.92 14.51 -11.95
CA ILE A 6 17.76 14.19 -12.78
C ILE A 6 16.97 15.47 -13.13
N GLU A 7 17.07 16.53 -12.33
CA GLU A 7 16.38 17.79 -12.60
C GLU A 7 16.93 18.52 -13.82
N GLU A 8 18.17 18.26 -14.19
CA GLU A 8 18.86 18.88 -15.33
C GLU A 8 18.50 18.20 -16.66
N ILE A 9 17.81 17.06 -16.62
CA ILE A 9 17.42 16.30 -17.81
C ILE A 9 16.10 16.87 -18.35
N GLU A 10 16.10 17.24 -19.63
CA GLU A 10 14.88 17.58 -20.32
C GLU A 10 14.05 16.32 -20.64
N GLN A 11 12.79 16.29 -20.22
CA GLN A 11 11.85 15.18 -20.44
C GLN A 11 12.38 13.79 -19.99
N PRO A 12 12.79 13.63 -18.71
CA PRO A 12 13.47 12.43 -18.22
C PRO A 12 12.65 11.14 -18.36
N ALA A 13 11.31 11.24 -18.36
CA ALA A 13 10.40 10.12 -18.54
C ALA A 13 10.62 9.35 -19.86
N LYS A 14 11.19 9.98 -20.90
CA LYS A 14 11.52 9.32 -22.19
C LYS A 14 12.54 8.19 -22.05
N TYR A 15 13.39 8.24 -21.02
CA TYR A 15 14.42 7.24 -20.76
C TYR A 15 13.93 6.09 -19.86
N LEU A 16 12.71 6.19 -19.33
CA LEU A 16 12.14 5.25 -18.38
C LEU A 16 11.22 4.23 -19.06
N ARG A 17 11.06 3.07 -18.43
CA ARG A 17 10.19 1.98 -18.87
C ARG A 17 9.47 1.34 -17.67
N GLY A 18 8.34 0.69 -17.93
CA GLY A 18 7.56 -0.01 -16.91
C GLY A 18 7.21 0.88 -15.72
N ASP A 19 7.31 0.33 -14.51
CA ASP A 19 6.95 1.00 -13.26
C ASP A 19 7.69 2.33 -13.05
N ALA A 20 8.96 2.40 -13.47
CA ALA A 20 9.76 3.62 -13.36
C ALA A 20 9.13 4.79 -14.15
N LYS A 21 8.58 4.50 -15.33
CA LYS A 21 7.92 5.49 -16.18
C LYS A 21 6.58 5.92 -15.57
N ILE A 22 5.79 4.96 -15.11
CA ILE A 22 4.50 5.21 -14.43
C ILE A 22 4.72 6.10 -13.20
N ILE A 23 5.70 5.79 -12.37
CA ILE A 23 6.04 6.60 -11.20
C ILE A 23 6.35 8.05 -11.61
N MET A 24 7.12 8.26 -12.67
CA MET A 24 7.50 9.61 -13.08
C MET A 24 6.36 10.39 -13.74
N GLU A 25 5.55 9.75 -14.57
CA GLU A 25 4.45 10.40 -15.31
C GLU A 25 3.24 10.64 -14.42
N ASP A 26 2.83 9.66 -13.60
CA ASP A 26 1.60 9.74 -12.80
C ASP A 26 1.83 10.37 -11.42
N PHE A 27 3.02 10.16 -10.82
CA PHE A 27 3.33 10.62 -9.46
C PHE A 27 4.41 11.72 -9.42
N GLY A 28 4.98 12.07 -10.59
CA GLY A 28 5.90 13.18 -10.76
C GLY A 28 7.36 12.87 -10.45
N LYS A 29 8.22 13.77 -10.93
CA LYS A 29 9.69 13.70 -10.82
C LYS A 29 10.18 13.63 -9.37
N GLU A 30 9.60 14.42 -8.46
CA GLU A 30 10.02 14.46 -7.05
C GLU A 30 9.80 13.11 -6.35
N THR A 31 8.63 12.49 -6.59
CA THR A 31 8.30 11.17 -6.03
C THR A 31 9.28 10.11 -6.54
N PHE A 32 9.60 10.15 -7.84
CA PHE A 32 10.59 9.25 -8.43
C PHE A 32 11.96 9.39 -7.75
N ILE A 33 12.48 10.62 -7.64
CA ILE A 33 13.77 10.92 -7.00
C ILE A 33 13.76 10.40 -5.57
N LYS A 34 12.70 10.68 -4.81
CA LYS A 34 12.57 10.24 -3.42
C LYS A 34 12.59 8.71 -3.31
N LEU A 35 11.77 8.01 -4.07
CA LEU A 35 11.71 6.54 -4.04
C LEU A 35 13.06 5.91 -4.39
N TYR A 36 13.71 6.36 -5.46
CA TYR A 36 15.01 5.81 -5.86
C TYR A 36 16.12 6.20 -4.89
N SER A 37 16.06 7.36 -4.24
CA SER A 37 17.04 7.74 -3.22
C SER A 37 17.03 6.81 -2.00
N ILE A 38 15.85 6.24 -1.69
CA ILE A 38 15.61 5.33 -0.56
C ILE A 38 15.87 3.88 -0.96
N PHE A 39 15.34 3.45 -2.12
CA PHE A 39 15.22 2.04 -2.48
C PHE A 39 16.11 1.59 -3.64
N SER A 40 16.96 2.45 -4.24
CA SER A 40 17.78 2.09 -5.43
C SER A 40 18.64 0.83 -5.29
N LYS A 41 18.98 0.41 -4.07
CA LYS A 41 19.77 -0.81 -3.80
C LYS A 41 18.95 -1.99 -3.30
N THR A 42 17.63 -1.82 -3.21
CA THR A 42 16.72 -2.79 -2.62
C THR A 42 15.57 -3.05 -3.57
N PRO A 43 15.39 -4.28 -4.07
CA PRO A 43 14.19 -4.64 -4.80
C PRO A 43 12.96 -4.40 -3.92
N VAL A 44 12.05 -3.52 -4.37
CA VAL A 44 10.78 -3.27 -3.67
C VAL A 44 9.70 -4.12 -4.32
N HIS A 45 9.12 -5.01 -3.53
CA HIS A 45 7.98 -5.81 -3.95
C HIS A 45 6.72 -5.38 -3.18
N PHE A 46 5.67 -5.00 -3.90
CA PHE A 46 4.39 -4.64 -3.31
C PHE A 46 3.54 -5.88 -3.03
N SER A 47 3.79 -6.53 -1.90
CA SER A 47 3.00 -7.68 -1.46
C SER A 47 1.60 -7.28 -0.98
N GLU A 48 0.58 -8.03 -1.40
CA GLU A 48 -0.79 -7.90 -0.87
C GLU A 48 -0.88 -8.16 0.65
N SER A 49 0.08 -8.86 1.23
CA SER A 49 0.10 -9.16 2.67
C SER A 49 0.05 -7.91 3.55
N HIS A 50 0.69 -6.81 3.11
CA HIS A 50 0.62 -5.52 3.79
C HIS A 50 -0.80 -4.94 3.73
N LEU A 51 -1.45 -5.00 2.56
CA LEU A 51 -2.84 -4.53 2.40
C LEU A 51 -3.81 -5.37 3.22
N ILE A 52 -3.64 -6.69 3.24
CA ILE A 52 -4.44 -7.59 4.08
C ILE A 52 -4.30 -7.21 5.56
N SER A 53 -3.08 -6.95 6.01
CA SER A 53 -2.82 -6.53 7.39
C SER A 53 -3.49 -5.19 7.72
N MET A 54 -3.44 -4.22 6.80
CA MET A 54 -4.12 -2.93 6.94
C MET A 54 -5.65 -3.08 6.92
N LYS A 55 -6.22 -3.92 6.06
CA LYS A 55 -7.66 -4.25 6.03
C LYS A 55 -8.12 -4.82 7.38
N ARG A 56 -7.33 -5.74 7.96
CA ARG A 56 -7.61 -6.31 9.30
C ARG A 56 -7.59 -5.25 10.39
N ALA A 57 -6.59 -4.37 10.39
CA ALA A 57 -6.50 -3.27 11.34
C ALA A 57 -7.69 -2.30 11.20
N TYR A 58 -8.13 -2.02 9.98
CA TYR A 58 -9.31 -1.20 9.71
C TYR A 58 -10.58 -1.83 10.29
N ILE A 59 -10.83 -3.12 10.03
CA ILE A 59 -11.98 -3.87 10.59
C ILE A 59 -11.95 -3.80 12.12
N ALA A 60 -10.79 -4.08 12.73
CA ALA A 60 -10.64 -4.07 14.19
C ALA A 60 -10.96 -2.70 14.82
N LYS A 61 -10.73 -1.60 14.09
CA LYS A 61 -11.02 -0.22 14.52
C LYS A 61 -12.45 0.23 14.24
N LYS A 62 -13.07 -0.27 13.17
CA LYS A 62 -14.37 0.22 12.65
C LYS A 62 -15.55 -0.71 12.91
N TYR A 63 -15.32 -1.94 13.33
CA TYR A 63 -16.37 -2.86 13.70
C TYR A 63 -17.17 -2.33 14.90
N ASN A 64 -18.49 -2.25 14.75
CA ASN A 64 -19.41 -1.71 15.76
C ASN A 64 -20.37 -2.76 16.35
N GLY A 65 -20.20 -4.04 16.01
CA GLY A 65 -21.09 -5.13 16.40
C GLY A 65 -21.93 -5.66 15.24
N GLU A 66 -22.34 -4.79 14.31
CA GLU A 66 -23.39 -5.12 13.33
C GLU A 66 -23.00 -4.83 11.86
N ASN A 67 -21.99 -3.99 11.64
CA ASN A 67 -21.62 -3.48 10.30
C ASN A 67 -20.78 -4.43 9.42
N ILE A 68 -20.97 -5.75 9.53
CA ILE A 68 -20.13 -6.75 8.83
C ILE A 68 -20.26 -6.63 7.30
N SER A 69 -21.49 -6.60 6.79
CA SER A 69 -21.76 -6.47 5.35
C SER A 69 -21.21 -5.18 4.76
N GLU A 70 -21.25 -4.09 5.53
CA GLU A 70 -20.71 -2.80 5.13
C GLU A 70 -19.18 -2.84 5.02
N LEU A 71 -18.51 -3.38 6.05
CA LEU A 71 -17.05 -3.51 6.06
C LEU A 71 -16.55 -4.40 4.92
N ALA A 72 -17.26 -5.50 4.64
CA ALA A 72 -16.96 -6.38 3.52
C ALA A 72 -17.01 -5.64 2.17
N ARG A 73 -18.04 -4.82 1.96
CA ARG A 73 -18.22 -4.01 0.75
C ARG A 73 -17.17 -2.91 0.60
N ILE A 74 -16.88 -2.16 1.66
CA ILE A 74 -15.91 -1.05 1.62
C ILE A 74 -14.50 -1.57 1.31
N LEU A 75 -14.13 -2.72 1.87
CA LEU A 75 -12.78 -3.26 1.75
C LEU A 75 -12.62 -4.23 0.57
N ASP A 76 -13.69 -4.48 -0.18
CA ASP A 76 -13.76 -5.48 -1.24
C ASP A 76 -13.21 -6.84 -0.77
N VAL A 77 -13.86 -7.40 0.24
CA VAL A 77 -13.53 -8.71 0.82
C VAL A 77 -14.80 -9.51 1.12
N SER A 78 -14.66 -10.82 1.33
CA SER A 78 -15.79 -11.63 1.77
C SER A 78 -16.21 -11.28 3.20
N GLN A 79 -17.50 -11.44 3.51
CA GLN A 79 -17.97 -11.30 4.91
C GLN A 79 -17.26 -12.29 5.84
N ARG A 80 -16.92 -13.49 5.34
CA ARG A 80 -16.13 -14.49 6.07
C ARG A 80 -14.79 -13.93 6.54
N PHE A 81 -14.07 -13.19 5.68
CA PHE A 81 -12.81 -12.54 6.08
C PHE A 81 -13.02 -11.57 7.25
N VAL A 82 -14.13 -10.83 7.26
CA VAL A 82 -14.48 -9.92 8.37
C VAL A 82 -14.75 -10.71 9.65
N TYR A 83 -15.56 -11.77 9.59
CA TYR A 83 -15.81 -12.65 10.73
C TYR A 83 -14.52 -13.25 11.30
N ASP A 84 -13.66 -13.81 10.45
CA ASP A 84 -12.39 -14.42 10.85
C ASP A 84 -11.47 -13.39 11.55
N THR A 85 -11.44 -12.17 11.02
CA THR A 85 -10.66 -11.06 11.59
C THR A 85 -11.17 -10.66 12.98
N ILE A 86 -12.49 -10.61 13.15
CA ILE A 86 -13.11 -10.29 14.45
C ILE A 86 -12.82 -11.41 15.45
N ALA A 87 -12.96 -12.67 15.06
CA ALA A 87 -12.66 -13.83 15.92
C ALA A 87 -11.21 -13.81 16.43
N MET A 88 -10.23 -13.58 15.54
CA MET A 88 -8.82 -13.46 15.91
C MET A 88 -8.54 -12.34 16.93
N LYS A 89 -9.32 -11.25 16.92
CA LYS A 89 -9.19 -10.16 17.88
C LYS A 89 -9.63 -10.60 19.28
N PHE A 90 -10.76 -11.31 19.37
CA PHE A 90 -11.33 -11.73 20.65
C PHE A 90 -10.55 -12.87 21.33
N GLU A 91 -9.82 -13.68 20.57
CA GLU A 91 -8.92 -14.70 21.13
C GLU A 91 -7.68 -14.09 21.80
N LYS A 92 -7.15 -12.98 21.26
CA LYS A 92 -5.95 -12.32 21.81
C LYS A 92 -6.18 -11.57 23.13
N THR A 93 -7.42 -11.23 23.47
CA THR A 93 -7.75 -10.50 24.71
C THR A 93 -7.98 -11.42 25.91
N LYS A 94 -7.89 -12.74 25.74
CA LYS A 94 -8.12 -13.75 26.81
C LYS A 94 -6.86 -14.19 27.56
N HIS A 95 -5.73 -13.54 27.34
CA HIS A 95 -4.46 -13.77 28.03
C HIS A 95 -3.94 -12.45 28.60
#